data_AF-A0AA38Z0R0-F1
#
_entry.id   AF-A0AA38Z0R0-F1
#
_cell.length_a   1.000
_cell.length_b   1.000
_cell.length_c   1.000
_cell.angle_alpha   90.00
_cell.angle_beta   90.00
_cell.angle_gamma   90.00
#
_symmetry.space_group_name_H-M   'P 1'
#
loop_
_entity.id
_entity.type
_entity.pdbx_description
1 polymer ?
#
loop_
_entity_poly.entity_id
_entity_poly.type
_entity_poly.pdbx_seq_one_letter_code
_entity_poly.pdbx_strand_id
1 'polypeptide(L)'
;MASSQTRTLRRRRTQASKPISQSPLKSLSKSQIDGYYSDAVCEECGSGDAADELLLCDKCDRGFHLFCLRPIIVSVPKGPWFCPTCSSQKKLKYFPLVQTKIVDFFRIQRSTESTQKLNYESQKRRKRSSSLVVSKKKRKLLPFNPTEDPLRRMEQMASLATALTATRTEFSNELTYIPGMAPKSANRAVLEHGGMQVLSKEDTETLNLCKSMMGRGEWPPLMVVFDPKEGFTVEADRFIKDLTIITEYVGDVDYLKNRENDEGDSMMTLISAKEPLRSLVICPDKRGNIARFINGINNHTPDGKKKQNVKCVRFDVNGECRVLLIASRDIPKGERLYYDYNGYENEYPTQHFV
;
A
#
# COMPACT_ATOMS: atom_id res chain seq x y z
N MET A 1 -15.60 -24.08 -38.47
CA MET A 1 -15.50 -22.73 -37.89
C MET A 1 -16.51 -22.61 -36.76
N ALA A 2 -16.06 -22.54 -35.52
CA ALA A 2 -16.89 -22.16 -34.37
C ALA A 2 -15.98 -21.45 -33.36
N SER A 3 -16.14 -20.13 -33.29
CA SER A 3 -15.42 -19.21 -32.40
C SER A 3 -15.99 -19.35 -30.99
N SER A 4 -15.18 -19.83 -30.04
CA SER A 4 -15.51 -19.83 -28.62
C SER A 4 -14.98 -18.54 -28.00
N GLN A 5 -15.89 -17.59 -27.76
CA GLN A 5 -15.58 -16.32 -27.09
C GLN A 5 -15.40 -16.56 -25.59
N THR A 6 -14.17 -16.34 -25.11
CA THR A 6 -13.81 -16.29 -23.69
C THR A 6 -14.45 -15.08 -23.02
N ARG A 7 -15.39 -15.33 -22.10
CA ARG A 7 -16.06 -14.30 -21.30
C ARG A 7 -15.18 -13.93 -20.10
N THR A 8 -14.43 -12.83 -20.21
CA THR A 8 -13.75 -12.19 -19.07
C THR A 8 -14.80 -11.74 -18.05
N LEU A 9 -14.70 -12.22 -16.81
CA LEU A 9 -15.56 -11.80 -15.70
C LEU A 9 -15.19 -10.36 -15.30
N ARG A 10 -15.89 -9.38 -15.89
CA ARG A 10 -15.87 -7.99 -15.41
C ARG A 10 -16.56 -7.92 -14.05
N ARG A 11 -15.97 -7.19 -13.08
CA ARG A 11 -16.67 -6.74 -11.86
C ARG A 11 -18.01 -6.12 -12.28
N ARG A 12 -19.12 -6.74 -11.87
CA ARG A 12 -20.45 -6.17 -12.07
C ARG A 12 -20.65 -5.10 -11.00
N ARG A 13 -20.89 -3.87 -11.43
CA ARG A 13 -21.49 -2.81 -10.62
C ARG A 13 -22.78 -3.40 -10.03
N THR A 14 -22.80 -3.66 -8.72
CA THR A 14 -24.00 -4.16 -8.06
C THR A 14 -25.01 -3.02 -7.99
N GLN A 15 -26.19 -3.21 -8.58
CA GLN A 15 -27.34 -2.38 -8.26
C GLN A 15 -27.77 -2.70 -6.83
N ALA A 16 -28.06 -1.65 -6.05
CA ALA A 16 -28.53 -1.80 -4.68
C ALA A 16 -29.84 -2.59 -4.62
N SER A 17 -29.89 -3.53 -3.68
CA SER A 17 -31.08 -4.31 -3.32
C SER A 17 -32.15 -3.39 -2.72
N LYS A 18 -33.42 -3.58 -3.12
CA LYS A 18 -34.57 -2.87 -2.53
C LYS A 18 -34.70 -3.18 -1.03
N PRO A 19 -34.96 -2.18 -0.17
CA PRO A 19 -35.28 -2.42 1.23
C PRO A 19 -36.68 -3.04 1.39
N ILE A 20 -36.77 -4.02 2.30
CA ILE A 20 -38.00 -4.69 2.71
C ILE A 20 -38.80 -3.74 3.61
N SER A 21 -40.01 -3.45 3.13
CA SER A 21 -41.21 -2.82 3.69
C SER A 21 -41.41 -2.79 5.21
N GLN A 22 -41.70 -1.59 5.75
CA GLN A 22 -42.88 -1.33 6.60
C GLN A 22 -43.59 -0.05 6.10
N SER A 23 -44.91 -0.12 6.00
CA SER A 23 -45.89 0.72 5.27
C SER A 23 -46.45 1.95 6.04
N PRO A 24 -47.39 2.77 5.50
CA PRO A 24 -47.63 3.21 4.12
C PRO A 24 -47.85 4.75 4.04
N LEU A 25 -47.09 5.48 3.22
CA LEU A 25 -47.52 6.80 2.73
C LEU A 25 -47.40 6.86 1.20
N LYS A 26 -48.51 7.33 0.62
CA LYS A 26 -48.91 7.39 -0.80
C LYS A 26 -47.77 7.43 -1.84
N SER A 27 -47.94 6.60 -2.87
CA SER A 27 -47.13 6.53 -4.08
C SER A 27 -47.01 7.89 -4.78
N LEU A 28 -45.82 8.49 -4.71
CA LEU A 28 -45.39 9.57 -5.60
C LEU A 28 -44.51 9.00 -6.71
N SER A 29 -44.68 9.53 -7.91
CA SER A 29 -44.04 9.04 -9.14
C SER A 29 -42.52 9.30 -9.16
N LYS A 30 -41.77 8.47 -9.90
CA LYS A 30 -40.30 8.50 -10.00
C LYS A 30 -39.73 9.86 -10.48
N SER A 31 -40.52 10.67 -11.16
CA SER A 31 -40.18 12.02 -11.60
C SER A 31 -40.27 13.10 -10.51
N GLN A 32 -40.86 12.80 -9.34
CA GLN A 32 -40.94 13.73 -8.21
C GLN A 32 -39.82 13.54 -7.17
N ILE A 33 -39.05 12.45 -7.26
CA ILE A 33 -37.87 12.22 -6.39
C ILE A 33 -36.62 12.91 -6.95
N ASP A 34 -36.49 12.99 -8.28
CA ASP A 34 -35.37 13.69 -8.95
C ASP A 34 -35.37 15.22 -8.70
N GLY A 35 -36.46 15.80 -8.19
CA GLY A 35 -36.55 17.23 -7.91
C GLY A 35 -36.27 17.66 -6.46
N TYR A 36 -36.00 16.72 -5.54
CA TYR A 36 -35.81 17.05 -4.11
C TYR A 36 -34.36 16.86 -3.61
N TYR A 37 -33.51 16.20 -4.40
CA TYR A 37 -32.08 15.99 -4.10
C TYR A 37 -31.14 16.50 -5.22
N SER A 38 -31.66 17.21 -6.22
CA SER A 38 -30.89 17.72 -7.38
C SER A 38 -30.00 18.93 -7.07
N ASP A 39 -30.12 19.53 -5.87
CA ASP A 39 -29.39 20.75 -5.50
C ASP A 39 -28.27 20.50 -4.48
N ALA A 40 -27.93 19.23 -4.21
CA ALA A 40 -26.80 18.92 -3.33
C ALA A 40 -25.49 19.31 -4.04
N VAL A 41 -24.93 20.45 -3.65
CA VAL A 41 -23.62 20.91 -4.11
C VAL A 41 -22.53 20.40 -3.19
N CYS A 42 -21.34 20.19 -3.75
CA CYS A 42 -20.17 19.94 -2.94
C CYS A 42 -19.74 21.22 -2.22
N GLU A 43 -19.63 21.16 -0.88
CA GLU A 43 -19.20 22.30 -0.06
C GLU A 43 -17.75 22.75 -0.34
N GLU A 44 -16.92 21.89 -0.92
CA GLU A 44 -15.51 22.19 -1.16
C GLU A 44 -15.27 22.87 -2.53
N CYS A 45 -15.93 22.40 -3.58
CA CYS A 45 -15.76 22.96 -4.94
C CYS A 45 -16.94 23.82 -5.41
N GLY A 46 -18.06 23.83 -4.68
CA GLY A 46 -19.28 24.57 -5.02
C GLY A 46 -20.05 24.02 -6.22
N SER A 47 -19.62 22.89 -6.82
CA SER A 47 -20.30 22.27 -7.97
C SER A 47 -21.21 21.12 -7.54
N GLY A 48 -22.32 20.94 -8.28
CA GLY A 48 -23.20 19.76 -8.21
C GLY A 48 -22.95 18.73 -9.33
N ASP A 49 -21.91 18.94 -10.15
CA ASP A 49 -21.48 17.97 -11.16
C ASP A 49 -20.94 16.70 -10.49
N ALA A 50 -21.03 15.54 -11.14
CA ALA A 50 -20.60 14.24 -10.56
C ALA A 50 -21.38 13.83 -9.30
N ALA A 51 -22.70 14.04 -9.30
CA ALA A 51 -23.62 13.62 -8.23
C ALA A 51 -23.48 12.14 -7.82
N ASP A 52 -23.09 11.24 -8.75
CA ASP A 52 -22.83 9.83 -8.48
C ASP A 52 -21.64 9.58 -7.52
N GLU A 53 -20.76 10.58 -7.36
CA GLU A 53 -19.57 10.56 -6.51
C GLU A 53 -19.67 11.57 -5.36
N LEU A 54 -20.88 12.07 -5.08
CA LEU A 54 -21.18 13.00 -4.00
C LEU A 54 -21.60 12.23 -2.73
N LEU A 55 -20.86 12.41 -1.64
CA LEU A 55 -21.16 11.90 -0.31
C LEU A 55 -21.92 12.94 0.52
N LEU A 56 -22.95 12.50 1.23
CA LEU A 56 -23.66 13.31 2.22
C LEU A 56 -23.18 12.96 3.63
N CYS A 57 -22.99 13.97 4.47
CA CYS A 57 -22.64 13.79 5.88
C CYS A 57 -23.86 13.37 6.71
N ASP A 58 -23.81 12.22 7.38
CA ASP A 58 -24.94 11.68 8.18
C ASP A 58 -25.33 12.51 9.41
N LYS A 59 -24.57 13.59 9.71
CA LYS A 59 -24.89 14.54 10.79
C LYS A 59 -25.44 15.88 10.32
N CYS A 60 -25.05 16.34 9.13
CA CYS A 60 -25.38 17.71 8.69
C CYS A 60 -25.87 17.79 7.24
N ASP A 61 -26.02 16.64 6.57
CA ASP A 61 -26.53 16.46 5.22
C ASP A 61 -25.81 17.26 4.13
N ARG A 62 -24.65 17.86 4.44
CA ARG A 62 -23.83 18.57 3.46
C ARG A 62 -23.13 17.60 2.50
N GLY A 63 -23.08 17.99 1.23
CA GLY A 63 -22.48 17.23 0.14
C GLY A 63 -20.99 17.46 -0.01
N PHE A 64 -20.24 16.40 -0.29
CA PHE A 64 -18.82 16.43 -0.58
C PHE A 64 -18.48 15.40 -1.64
N HIS A 65 -17.85 15.78 -2.74
CA HIS A 65 -17.34 14.76 -3.66
C HIS A 65 -16.28 13.91 -2.99
N LEU A 66 -16.32 12.61 -3.28
CA LEU A 66 -15.29 11.63 -2.91
C LEU A 66 -13.86 12.17 -3.17
N PHE A 67 -13.66 12.81 -4.32
CA PHE A 67 -12.39 13.42 -4.74
C PHE A 67 -12.13 14.85 -4.21
N CYS A 68 -13.15 15.52 -3.67
CA CYS A 68 -13.00 16.82 -3.01
C CYS A 68 -12.60 16.67 -1.53
N LEU A 69 -12.91 15.53 -0.92
CA LEU A 69 -12.53 15.24 0.46
C LEU A 69 -11.02 15.09 0.64
N ARG A 70 -10.57 15.42 1.84
CA ARG A 70 -9.15 15.52 2.21
C ARG A 70 -8.94 14.76 3.53
N PRO A 71 -8.33 13.56 3.51
CA PRO A 71 -7.80 12.83 2.35
C PRO A 71 -8.88 12.36 1.36
N ILE A 72 -8.50 12.13 0.09
CA ILE A 72 -9.41 11.65 -0.96
C ILE A 72 -10.01 10.32 -0.56
N ILE A 73 -11.33 10.18 -0.72
CA ILE A 73 -12.04 8.92 -0.53
C ILE A 73 -12.26 8.32 -1.92
N VAL A 74 -11.87 7.05 -2.11
CA VAL A 74 -11.96 6.38 -3.43
C VAL A 74 -13.30 5.67 -3.66
N SER A 75 -14.09 5.46 -2.61
CA SER A 75 -15.41 4.83 -2.67
C SER A 75 -16.28 5.23 -1.48
N VAL A 76 -17.60 5.19 -1.66
CA VAL A 76 -18.56 5.44 -0.57
C VAL A 76 -18.31 4.47 0.60
N PRO A 77 -18.05 4.96 1.84
CA PRO A 77 -17.84 4.10 3.00
C PRO A 77 -19.11 3.33 3.41
N LYS A 78 -18.93 2.14 3.98
CA LYS A 78 -20.00 1.36 4.65
C LYS A 78 -20.25 1.91 6.04
N GLY A 79 -21.49 2.33 6.25
CA GLY A 79 -21.93 2.87 7.53
C GLY A 79 -21.79 4.38 7.59
N PRO A 80 -21.90 4.98 8.78
CA PRO A 80 -22.06 6.41 8.87
C PRO A 80 -20.75 7.15 8.56
N TRP A 81 -20.83 8.14 7.67
CA TRP A 81 -19.77 9.06 7.33
C TRP A 81 -20.08 10.48 7.84
N PHE A 82 -19.06 11.13 8.39
CA PHE A 82 -19.17 12.50 8.91
C PHE A 82 -18.15 13.41 8.25
N CYS A 83 -18.59 14.58 7.79
CA CYS A 83 -17.72 15.56 7.16
C CYS A 83 -16.64 16.07 8.12
N PRO A 84 -15.55 16.69 7.62
CA PRO A 84 -14.47 17.21 8.46
C PRO A 84 -14.93 18.13 9.60
N THR A 85 -15.98 18.91 9.37
CA THR A 85 -16.60 19.78 10.37
C THR A 85 -17.34 18.98 11.45
N CYS A 86 -18.08 17.94 11.05
CA CYS A 86 -18.86 17.10 11.96
C CYS A 86 -18.02 16.05 12.70
N SER A 87 -16.90 15.63 12.12
CA SER A 87 -15.98 14.65 12.69
C SER A 87 -15.05 15.24 13.75
N SER A 88 -15.10 16.56 14.01
CA SER A 88 -14.23 17.29 14.95
C SER A 88 -12.76 16.93 14.73
N GLN A 89 -12.08 17.59 13.77
CA GLN A 89 -10.65 17.44 13.45
C GLN A 89 -9.85 16.76 14.58
N LYS A 90 -9.74 15.43 14.53
CA LYS A 90 -8.94 14.70 15.50
C LYS A 90 -7.51 15.09 15.21
N LYS A 91 -6.94 16.02 15.99
CA LYS A 91 -5.51 16.29 15.97
C LYS A 91 -4.80 14.94 16.04
N LEU A 92 -3.95 14.66 15.05
CA LEU A 92 -3.18 13.41 15.02
C LEU A 92 -2.44 13.27 16.34
N LYS A 93 -2.68 12.17 17.05
CA LYS A 93 -1.96 11.86 18.29
C LYS A 93 -0.66 11.19 17.90
N TYR A 94 0.45 11.93 18.00
CA TYR A 94 1.77 11.41 17.70
C TYR A 94 2.14 10.27 18.65
N PHE A 95 2.75 9.23 18.10
CA PHE A 95 3.29 8.13 18.87
C PHE A 95 4.43 8.66 19.77
N PRO A 96 4.45 8.33 21.08
CA PRO A 96 5.48 8.83 21.97
C PRO A 96 6.88 8.40 21.52
N LEU A 97 7.83 9.34 21.47
CA LEU A 97 9.25 9.08 21.23
C LEU A 97 9.92 8.47 22.47
N VAL A 98 9.45 7.28 22.86
CA VAL A 98 9.94 6.52 24.01
C VAL A 98 10.45 5.17 23.50
N GLN A 99 11.74 4.92 23.67
CA GLN A 99 12.42 3.74 23.11
C GLN A 99 11.73 2.41 23.46
N THR A 100 11.31 2.23 24.72
CA THR A 100 10.64 1.00 25.16
C THR A 100 9.32 0.78 24.40
N LYS A 101 8.49 1.82 24.29
CA LYS A 101 7.21 1.76 23.56
C LYS A 101 7.42 1.41 22.08
N ILE A 102 8.46 1.95 21.46
CA ILE A 102 8.78 1.69 20.05
C ILE A 102 9.30 0.27 19.87
N VAL A 103 10.24 -0.17 20.72
CA VAL A 103 10.75 -1.56 20.71
C VAL A 103 9.63 -2.57 20.87
N ASP A 104 8.73 -2.33 21.83
CA ASP A 104 7.59 -3.22 22.09
C ASP A 104 6.59 -3.21 20.92
N PHE A 105 6.29 -2.03 20.36
CA PHE A 105 5.39 -1.88 19.21
C PHE A 105 5.88 -2.64 17.98
N PHE A 106 7.17 -2.56 17.67
CA PHE A 106 7.78 -3.20 16.51
C PHE A 106 8.35 -4.60 16.79
N ARG A 107 8.24 -5.09 18.03
CA ARG A 107 8.80 -6.37 18.50
C ARG A 107 10.30 -6.50 18.17
N ILE A 108 11.05 -5.41 18.34
CA ILE A 108 12.47 -5.35 18.00
C ILE A 108 13.23 -6.28 18.96
N GLN A 109 14.08 -7.14 18.39
CA GLN A 109 14.91 -8.06 19.17
C GLN A 109 15.90 -7.25 20.01
N ARG A 110 15.78 -7.34 21.34
CA ARG A 110 16.74 -6.74 22.27
C ARG A 110 18.04 -7.54 22.21
N SER A 111 19.09 -6.95 21.68
CA SER A 111 20.45 -7.46 21.89
C SER A 111 20.81 -7.25 23.37
N THR A 112 21.05 -8.31 24.11
CA THR A 112 21.80 -8.25 25.37
C THR A 112 23.19 -7.69 25.05
N GLU A 113 23.53 -6.54 25.63
CA GLU A 113 24.77 -5.76 25.57
C GLU A 113 25.95 -6.26 24.71
N SER A 114 26.50 -5.37 23.87
CA SER A 114 27.76 -4.67 24.20
C SER A 114 28.50 -4.16 22.95
N THR A 115 29.03 -2.96 23.09
CA THR A 115 30.25 -2.42 22.49
C THR A 115 31.21 -3.48 21.95
N GLN A 116 31.07 -3.84 20.67
CA GLN A 116 32.19 -4.33 19.88
C GLN A 116 32.22 -3.53 18.59
N LYS A 117 33.13 -2.55 18.56
CA LYS A 117 33.63 -1.93 17.34
C LYS A 117 34.03 -3.06 16.39
N LEU A 118 33.23 -3.28 15.34
CA LEU A 118 33.69 -4.08 14.21
C LEU A 118 34.78 -3.27 13.51
N ASN A 119 36.02 -3.63 13.78
CA ASN A 119 37.19 -3.22 13.03
C ASN A 119 36.96 -3.59 11.56
N TYR A 120 36.71 -2.59 10.72
CA TYR A 120 36.77 -2.75 9.28
C TYR A 120 38.25 -2.75 8.88
N GLU A 121 38.91 -3.91 9.02
CA GLU A 121 40.22 -4.09 8.41
C GLU A 121 40.06 -4.03 6.89
N SER A 122 40.57 -2.94 6.34
CA SER A 122 40.68 -2.71 4.90
C SER A 122 41.74 -3.64 4.31
N GLN A 123 41.36 -4.89 4.01
CA GLN A 123 42.21 -5.76 3.19
C GLN A 123 42.22 -5.22 1.75
N LYS A 124 43.25 -4.44 1.43
CA LYS A 124 43.63 -4.06 0.06
C LYS A 124 43.90 -5.33 -0.74
N ARG A 125 42.89 -5.86 -1.42
CA ARG A 125 43.08 -6.84 -2.49
C ARG A 125 43.76 -6.14 -3.68
N ARG A 126 45.05 -6.44 -3.88
CA ARG A 126 45.80 -6.12 -5.10
C ARG A 126 44.99 -6.58 -6.32
N LYS A 127 44.63 -5.62 -7.20
CA LYS A 127 44.09 -5.91 -8.53
C LYS A 127 45.10 -6.75 -9.30
N ARG A 128 44.75 -8.00 -9.63
CA ARG A 128 45.35 -8.70 -10.78
C ARG A 128 44.68 -8.15 -12.03
N SER A 129 45.46 -7.73 -13.02
CA SER A 129 44.96 -7.34 -14.33
C SER A 129 44.36 -8.57 -15.01
N SER A 130 43.04 -8.65 -15.09
CA SER A 130 42.34 -9.56 -15.98
C SER A 130 41.77 -8.77 -17.16
N SER A 131 41.82 -9.39 -18.32
CA SER A 131 41.43 -8.85 -19.62
C SER A 131 40.07 -8.13 -19.59
N LEU A 132 39.98 -7.03 -20.34
CA LEU A 132 38.75 -6.27 -20.60
C LEU A 132 37.73 -7.13 -21.35
N VAL A 133 37.02 -7.99 -20.62
CA VAL A 133 35.73 -8.52 -21.05
C VAL A 133 34.69 -7.78 -20.24
N VAL A 134 33.97 -6.85 -20.87
CA VAL A 134 32.83 -6.16 -20.28
C VAL A 134 31.71 -7.19 -20.12
N SER A 135 31.77 -7.96 -19.03
CA SER A 135 30.61 -8.66 -18.52
C SER A 135 29.60 -7.59 -18.12
N LYS A 136 28.46 -7.54 -18.83
CA LYS A 136 27.34 -6.68 -18.44
C LYS A 136 27.00 -7.04 -16.99
N LYS A 137 27.30 -6.16 -16.04
CA LYS A 137 26.95 -6.35 -14.62
C LYS A 137 25.46 -6.67 -14.56
N LYS A 138 25.10 -7.88 -14.11
CA LYS A 138 23.71 -8.21 -13.80
C LYS A 138 23.19 -7.17 -12.82
N ARG A 139 22.00 -6.64 -13.10
CA ARG A 139 21.29 -5.73 -12.18
C ARG A 139 20.85 -6.55 -10.96
N LYS A 140 21.61 -6.44 -9.87
CA LYS A 140 21.37 -7.09 -8.57
C LYS A 140 20.56 -6.15 -7.69
N LEU A 141 19.64 -6.69 -6.89
CA LEU A 141 18.97 -5.92 -5.84
C LEU A 141 19.97 -5.49 -4.76
N LEU A 142 19.72 -4.33 -4.18
CA LEU A 142 20.54 -3.76 -3.11
C LEU A 142 19.75 -3.75 -1.79
N PRO A 143 20.42 -4.00 -0.65
CA PRO A 143 19.78 -3.75 0.64
C PRO A 143 19.66 -2.25 0.87
N PHE A 144 18.64 -1.83 1.62
CA PHE A 144 18.56 -0.45 2.08
C PHE A 144 19.71 -0.13 3.05
N ASN A 145 20.02 1.17 3.19
CA ASN A 145 21.03 1.65 4.12
C ASN A 145 20.35 2.48 5.22
N PRO A 146 20.20 1.94 6.44
CA PRO A 146 19.54 2.60 7.57
C PRO A 146 20.21 3.90 7.96
N THR A 147 19.46 4.87 8.48
CA THR A 147 20.05 6.08 9.07
C THR A 147 21.00 5.71 10.21
N GLU A 148 22.20 6.31 10.23
CA GLU A 148 23.23 5.98 11.24
C GLU A 148 22.82 6.47 12.64
N ASP A 149 22.26 7.67 12.72
CA ASP A 149 21.77 8.27 13.96
C ASP A 149 20.60 7.46 14.55
N PRO A 150 20.77 6.84 15.74
CA PRO A 150 19.71 6.08 16.40
C PRO A 150 18.49 6.92 16.77
N LEU A 151 18.65 8.21 17.09
CA LEU A 151 17.54 9.10 17.42
C LEU A 151 16.68 9.33 16.19
N ARG A 152 17.31 9.63 15.05
CA ARG A 152 16.58 9.76 13.78
C ARG A 152 15.90 8.46 13.35
N ARG A 153 16.52 7.28 13.56
CA ARG A 153 15.84 5.98 13.33
C ARG A 153 14.61 5.82 14.21
N MET A 154 14.67 6.28 15.45
CA MET A 154 13.53 6.25 16.37
C MET A 154 12.39 7.14 15.90
N GLU A 155 12.68 8.34 15.39
CA GLU A 155 11.70 9.24 14.78
C GLU A 155 11.04 8.61 13.54
N GLN A 156 11.83 7.98 12.67
CA GLN A 156 11.34 7.23 11.50
C GLN A 156 10.34 6.15 11.92
N MET A 157 10.70 5.30 12.87
CA MET A 157 9.82 4.25 13.40
C MET A 157 8.57 4.85 14.07
N ALA A 158 8.71 5.93 14.85
CA ALA A 158 7.58 6.58 15.51
C ALA A 158 6.59 7.21 14.50
N SER A 159 7.08 7.71 13.36
CA SER A 159 6.23 8.24 12.29
C SER A 159 5.31 7.15 11.73
N LEU A 160 5.84 5.95 11.50
CA LEU A 160 5.04 4.80 11.08
C LEU A 160 4.09 4.33 12.17
N ALA A 161 4.56 4.23 13.42
CA ALA A 161 3.70 3.85 14.55
C ALA A 161 2.52 4.81 14.72
N THR A 162 2.74 6.11 14.46
CA THR A 162 1.70 7.15 14.46
C THR A 162 0.66 6.87 13.37
N ALA A 163 1.11 6.60 12.14
CA ALA A 163 0.21 6.32 11.02
C ALA A 163 -0.61 5.04 11.24
N LEU A 164 0.06 3.94 11.65
CA LEU A 164 -0.61 2.68 11.98
C LEU A 164 -1.62 2.83 13.13
N THR A 165 -1.27 3.61 14.17
CA THR A 165 -2.20 3.89 15.27
C THR A 165 -3.40 4.70 14.79
N ALA A 166 -3.18 5.70 13.93
CA ALA A 166 -4.24 6.54 13.37
C ALA A 166 -5.21 5.73 12.48
N THR A 167 -4.70 4.77 11.72
CA THR A 167 -5.50 3.87 10.87
C THR A 167 -6.00 2.62 11.59
N ARG A 168 -5.71 2.46 12.88
CA ARG A 168 -6.07 1.28 13.70
C ARG A 168 -5.54 -0.04 13.12
N THR A 169 -4.31 0.00 12.62
CA THR A 169 -3.63 -1.13 12.00
C THR A 169 -2.54 -1.63 12.92
N GLU A 170 -2.55 -2.92 13.21
CA GLU A 170 -1.46 -3.59 13.92
C GLU A 170 -0.23 -3.68 13.02
N PHE A 171 0.95 -3.47 13.60
CA PHE A 171 2.19 -3.66 12.85
C PHE A 171 2.42 -5.15 12.54
N SER A 172 2.72 -5.46 11.28
CA SER A 172 3.25 -6.75 10.83
C SER A 172 4.24 -6.51 9.70
N ASN A 173 5.40 -7.17 9.74
CA ASN A 173 6.37 -7.18 8.65
C ASN A 173 6.38 -8.51 7.86
N GLU A 174 5.30 -9.28 7.99
CA GLU A 174 5.14 -10.58 7.35
C GLU A 174 3.73 -10.75 6.77
N LEU A 175 3.61 -11.59 5.75
CA LEU A 175 2.31 -12.09 5.29
C LEU A 175 1.68 -12.93 6.40
N THR A 176 0.47 -12.58 6.79
CA THR A 176 -0.29 -13.26 7.85
C THR A 176 -1.40 -14.11 7.24
N TYR A 177 -1.63 -15.30 7.82
CA TYR A 177 -2.64 -16.24 7.34
C TYR A 177 -3.62 -16.53 8.48
N ILE A 178 -4.78 -15.90 8.43
CA ILE A 178 -5.76 -15.92 9.52
C ILE A 178 -6.78 -17.04 9.29
N PRO A 179 -7.21 -17.77 10.33
CA PRO A 179 -8.31 -18.72 10.22
C PRO A 179 -9.57 -18.07 9.60
N GLY A 180 -10.16 -18.73 8.61
CA GLY A 180 -11.28 -18.18 7.83
C GLY A 180 -10.88 -17.38 6.59
N MET A 181 -9.60 -17.06 6.42
CA MET A 181 -9.03 -16.47 5.20
C MET A 181 -8.24 -17.53 4.40
N ALA A 182 -7.40 -17.10 3.46
CA ALA A 182 -6.56 -18.02 2.71
C ALA A 182 -5.49 -18.67 3.62
N PRO A 183 -5.33 -20.01 3.60
CA PRO A 183 -4.26 -20.67 4.34
C PRO A 183 -2.91 -20.44 3.66
N LYS A 184 -1.81 -20.57 4.41
CA LYS A 184 -0.45 -20.45 3.87
C LYS A 184 -0.18 -21.41 2.70
N SER A 185 -0.74 -22.60 2.74
CA SER A 185 -0.63 -23.61 1.67
C SER A 185 -1.27 -23.18 0.34
N ALA A 186 -2.12 -22.16 0.33
CA ALA A 186 -2.68 -21.58 -0.89
C ALA A 186 -1.69 -20.66 -1.61
N ASN A 187 -0.74 -20.04 -0.88
CA ASN A 187 0.27 -19.18 -1.48
C ASN A 187 1.36 -20.02 -2.16
N ARG A 188 1.08 -20.44 -3.40
CA ARG A 188 2.00 -21.22 -4.23
C ARG A 188 2.26 -20.46 -5.52
N ALA A 189 3.48 -19.98 -5.72
CA ALA A 189 3.84 -19.15 -6.88
C ALA A 189 3.57 -19.82 -8.23
N VAL A 190 3.62 -21.16 -8.27
CA VAL A 190 3.27 -21.97 -9.45
C VAL A 190 1.83 -21.82 -9.93
N LEU A 191 0.95 -21.24 -9.10
CA LEU A 191 -0.45 -20.96 -9.46
C LEU A 191 -0.61 -19.68 -10.28
N GLU A 192 0.41 -18.82 -10.35
CA GLU A 192 0.38 -17.58 -11.13
C GLU A 192 0.16 -17.88 -12.61
N HIS A 193 -0.84 -17.21 -13.19
CA HIS A 193 -1.11 -17.33 -14.62
C HIS A 193 0.03 -16.70 -15.43
N GLY A 194 0.63 -17.48 -16.33
CA GLY A 194 1.79 -17.05 -17.11
C GLY A 194 3.14 -17.26 -16.42
N GLY A 195 3.13 -17.81 -15.19
CA GLY A 195 4.31 -18.07 -14.39
C GLY A 195 4.83 -16.83 -13.64
N MET A 196 5.57 -17.07 -12.57
CA MET A 196 6.16 -16.02 -11.73
C MET A 196 7.68 -16.07 -11.82
N GLN A 197 8.32 -14.90 -11.92
CA GLN A 197 9.78 -14.82 -11.94
C GLN A 197 10.37 -15.25 -10.60
N VAL A 198 11.39 -16.10 -10.65
CA VAL A 198 12.07 -16.61 -9.46
C VAL A 198 13.10 -15.59 -8.98
N LEU A 199 13.08 -15.26 -7.69
CA LEU A 199 14.10 -14.42 -7.09
C LEU A 199 15.43 -15.18 -7.04
N SER A 200 16.51 -14.56 -7.52
CA SER A 200 17.82 -15.22 -7.53
C SER A 200 18.29 -15.53 -6.11
N LYS A 201 19.20 -16.52 -5.94
CA LYS A 201 19.78 -16.84 -4.63
C LYS A 201 20.44 -15.62 -3.99
N GLU A 202 21.17 -14.86 -4.78
CA GLU A 202 21.88 -13.65 -4.35
C GLU A 202 20.92 -12.51 -3.93
N ASP A 203 19.80 -12.35 -4.65
CA ASP A 203 18.77 -11.37 -4.28
C ASP A 203 17.94 -11.85 -3.08
N THR A 204 17.78 -13.17 -2.91
CA THR A 204 17.15 -13.78 -1.72
C THR A 204 17.99 -13.53 -0.47
N GLU A 205 19.31 -13.67 -0.55
CA GLU A 205 20.23 -13.28 0.52
C GLU A 205 20.13 -11.79 0.87
N THR A 206 19.99 -10.94 -0.16
CA THR A 206 19.80 -9.50 0.02
C THR A 206 18.48 -9.16 0.73
N LEU A 207 17.40 -9.85 0.35
CA LEU A 207 16.09 -9.73 1.02
C LEU A 207 16.17 -10.22 2.48
N ASN A 208 16.85 -11.33 2.74
CA ASN A 208 17.04 -11.86 4.10
C ASN A 208 17.87 -10.91 4.97
N LEU A 209 18.89 -10.25 4.40
CA LEU A 209 19.64 -9.21 5.10
C LEU A 209 18.73 -8.04 5.50
N CYS A 210 17.89 -7.55 4.58
CA CYS A 210 16.90 -6.50 4.87
C CYS A 210 15.97 -6.88 6.03
N LYS A 211 15.46 -8.13 6.05
CA LYS A 211 14.62 -8.65 7.13
C LYS A 211 15.35 -8.69 8.48
N SER A 212 16.58 -9.18 8.48
CA SER A 212 17.42 -9.25 9.68
C SER A 212 17.68 -7.86 10.26
N MET A 213 17.99 -6.88 9.41
CA MET A 213 18.16 -5.48 9.81
C MET A 213 16.89 -4.91 10.45
N MET A 214 15.73 -5.07 9.81
CA MET A 214 14.45 -4.62 10.39
C MET A 214 14.15 -5.27 11.74
N GLY A 215 14.46 -6.57 11.91
CA GLY A 215 14.31 -7.28 13.18
C GLY A 215 15.14 -6.72 14.34
N ARG A 216 16.22 -5.99 14.03
CA ARG A 216 17.11 -5.30 14.98
C ARG A 216 16.82 -3.80 15.11
N GLY A 217 15.77 -3.28 14.47
CA GLY A 217 15.46 -1.85 14.47
C GLY A 217 16.29 -1.01 13.49
N GLU A 218 17.00 -1.67 12.57
CA GLU A 218 17.72 -1.03 11.46
C GLU A 218 16.79 -0.98 10.23
N TRP A 219 15.97 0.06 10.15
CA TRP A 219 14.91 0.15 9.14
C TRP A 219 15.34 0.94 7.90
N PRO A 220 14.64 0.77 6.76
CA PRO A 220 14.81 1.65 5.61
C PRO A 220 14.65 3.13 6.05
N PRO A 221 15.46 4.06 5.53
CA PRO A 221 15.43 5.45 5.98
C PRO A 221 14.23 6.19 5.40
N LEU A 222 13.05 5.92 5.94
CA LEU A 222 11.77 6.43 5.45
C LEU A 222 11.03 7.16 6.57
N MET A 223 10.29 8.20 6.19
CA MET A 223 9.38 8.92 7.08
C MET A 223 7.96 8.80 6.56
N VAL A 224 7.01 8.51 7.45
CA VAL A 224 5.59 8.62 7.15
C VAL A 224 5.14 10.03 7.49
N VAL A 225 4.61 10.75 6.51
CA VAL A 225 4.21 12.16 6.63
C VAL A 225 2.77 12.33 6.21
N PHE A 226 1.99 13.06 7.00
CA PHE A 226 0.61 13.40 6.65
C PHE A 226 0.59 14.61 5.70
N ASP A 227 0.02 14.40 4.53
CA ASP A 227 -0.30 15.41 3.53
C ASP A 227 -1.82 15.63 3.51
N PRO A 228 -2.32 16.87 3.58
CA PRO A 228 -3.75 17.12 3.56
C PRO A 228 -4.47 16.61 2.31
N LYS A 229 -3.79 16.53 1.16
CA LYS A 229 -4.35 16.07 -0.11
C LYS A 229 -4.28 14.56 -0.27
N GLU A 230 -3.14 14.01 0.11
CA GLU A 230 -2.80 12.62 -0.17
C GLU A 230 -2.92 11.68 1.03
N GLY A 231 -3.23 12.21 2.22
CA GLY A 231 -3.29 11.43 3.46
C GLY A 231 -1.90 11.08 3.97
N PHE A 232 -1.73 9.90 4.54
CA PHE A 232 -0.39 9.43 4.91
C PHE A 232 0.39 9.08 3.66
N THR A 233 1.57 9.70 3.53
CA THR A 233 2.52 9.48 2.44
C THR A 233 3.86 9.02 3.01
N VAL A 234 4.73 8.47 2.16
CA VAL A 234 6.07 8.04 2.57
C VAL A 234 7.12 8.80 1.77
N GLU A 235 8.10 9.36 2.46
CA GLU A 235 9.24 10.05 1.85
C GLU A 235 10.57 9.45 2.29
N ALA A 236 11.57 9.57 1.42
CA ALA A 236 12.93 9.15 1.70
C ALA A 236 13.58 10.12 2.69
N ASP A 237 14.00 9.66 3.86
CA ASP A 237 14.71 10.48 4.85
C ASP A 237 16.25 10.44 4.68
N ARG A 238 16.70 9.70 3.66
CA ARG A 238 18.08 9.64 3.19
C ARG A 238 18.10 9.26 1.72
N PHE A 239 19.24 9.44 1.07
CA PHE A 239 19.42 8.97 -0.31
C PHE A 239 19.22 7.45 -0.43
N ILE A 240 18.39 7.03 -1.38
CA ILE A 240 18.13 5.62 -1.71
C ILE A 240 18.60 5.39 -3.14
N LYS A 241 19.41 4.35 -3.34
CA LYS A 241 19.98 4.04 -4.65
C LYS A 241 19.00 3.25 -5.51
N ASP A 242 19.08 3.37 -6.83
CA ASP A 242 18.41 2.49 -7.79
C ASP A 242 18.62 1.00 -7.43
N LEU A 243 17.58 0.19 -7.63
CA LEU A 243 17.51 -1.24 -7.29
C LEU A 243 17.55 -1.58 -5.79
N THR A 244 17.42 -0.59 -4.91
CA THR A 244 17.30 -0.84 -3.46
C THR A 244 15.94 -1.44 -3.12
N ILE A 245 15.93 -2.55 -2.38
CA ILE A 245 14.72 -3.10 -1.76
C ILE A 245 14.26 -2.10 -0.70
N ILE A 246 13.06 -1.54 -0.89
CA ILE A 246 12.44 -0.61 0.07
C ILE A 246 11.81 -1.41 1.20
N THR A 247 10.87 -2.29 0.87
CA THR A 247 10.15 -3.16 1.82
C THR A 247 9.37 -4.23 1.07
N GLU A 248 8.88 -5.25 1.77
CA GLU A 248 7.83 -6.13 1.28
C GLU A 248 6.45 -5.50 1.48
N TYR A 249 5.54 -5.71 0.54
CA TYR A 249 4.12 -5.44 0.76
C TYR A 249 3.53 -6.59 1.56
N VAL A 250 2.96 -6.31 2.73
CA VAL A 250 2.51 -7.34 3.68
C VAL A 250 1.17 -6.98 4.31
N GLY A 251 0.48 -8.01 4.82
CA GLY A 251 -0.82 -7.94 5.45
C GLY A 251 -1.46 -9.32 5.49
N ASP A 252 -2.75 -9.37 5.83
CA ASP A 252 -3.49 -10.63 5.85
C ASP A 252 -3.72 -11.12 4.43
N VAL A 253 -3.41 -12.40 4.17
CA VAL A 253 -3.63 -13.01 2.86
C VAL A 253 -5.02 -13.61 2.78
N ASP A 254 -5.78 -13.22 1.76
CA ASP A 254 -7.12 -13.72 1.49
C ASP A 254 -7.30 -14.15 0.04
N TYR A 255 -8.40 -14.84 -0.23
CA TYR A 255 -8.87 -15.05 -1.59
C TYR A 255 -9.51 -13.77 -2.12
N LEU A 256 -9.22 -13.41 -3.38
CA LEU A 256 -9.80 -12.24 -4.03
C LEU A 256 -11.34 -12.24 -3.99
N LYS A 257 -11.96 -13.41 -4.19
CA LYS A 257 -13.44 -13.59 -4.12
C LYS A 257 -14.04 -13.18 -2.77
N ASN A 258 -13.29 -13.29 -1.67
CA ASN A 258 -13.77 -12.93 -0.34
C ASN A 258 -13.78 -11.41 -0.13
N ARG A 259 -13.14 -10.67 -1.04
CA ARG A 259 -12.87 -9.23 -0.94
C ARG A 259 -13.55 -8.43 -2.06
N GLU A 260 -14.49 -9.03 -2.79
CA GLU A 260 -15.23 -8.36 -3.88
C GLU A 260 -16.00 -7.12 -3.42
N ASN A 261 -16.45 -7.12 -2.16
CA ASN A 261 -17.14 -6.01 -1.53
C ASN A 261 -16.25 -5.32 -0.48
N ASP A 262 -14.94 -5.50 -0.51
CA ASP A 262 -14.05 -4.81 0.44
C ASP A 262 -13.91 -3.33 0.07
N GLU A 263 -13.81 -2.47 1.08
CA GLU A 263 -13.63 -1.02 0.93
C GLU A 263 -12.18 -0.59 1.17
N GLY A 264 -11.31 -1.55 1.47
CA GLY A 264 -9.89 -1.33 1.66
C GLY A 264 -9.27 -0.75 0.39
N ASP A 265 -8.80 0.48 0.52
CA ASP A 265 -8.08 1.24 -0.51
C ASP A 265 -6.63 0.77 -0.73
N SER A 266 -6.18 -0.24 0.02
CA SER A 266 -4.78 -0.67 0.08
C SER A 266 -4.60 -2.16 -0.27
N MET A 267 -5.58 -2.80 -0.92
CA MET A 267 -5.43 -4.20 -1.34
C MET A 267 -4.35 -4.34 -2.42
N MET A 268 -3.57 -5.41 -2.33
CA MET A 268 -2.49 -5.70 -3.28
C MET A 268 -2.60 -7.13 -3.80
N THR A 269 -2.62 -7.30 -5.12
CA THR A 269 -2.64 -8.63 -5.73
C THR A 269 -1.39 -9.42 -5.34
N LEU A 270 -1.60 -10.61 -4.79
CA LEU A 270 -0.53 -11.56 -4.49
C LEU A 270 -0.39 -12.56 -5.65
N ILE A 271 -1.46 -13.27 -5.99
CA ILE A 271 -1.49 -14.26 -7.08
C ILE A 271 -2.67 -13.98 -7.99
N SER A 272 -2.41 -13.85 -9.30
CA SER A 272 -3.42 -13.82 -10.35
C SER A 272 -3.49 -15.22 -10.97
N ALA A 273 -4.30 -16.09 -10.39
CA ALA A 273 -4.38 -17.49 -10.80
C ALA A 273 -5.20 -17.68 -12.08
N LYS A 274 -4.93 -18.77 -12.82
CA LYS A 274 -5.75 -19.14 -13.99
C LYS A 274 -7.21 -19.41 -13.62
N GLU A 275 -7.43 -20.00 -12.45
CA GLU A 275 -8.75 -20.17 -11.85
C GLU A 275 -8.99 -18.99 -10.89
N PRO A 276 -9.92 -18.06 -11.18
CA PRO A 276 -10.10 -16.83 -10.39
C PRO A 276 -10.40 -17.07 -8.91
N LEU A 277 -11.02 -18.20 -8.58
CA LEU A 277 -11.33 -18.59 -7.19
C LEU A 277 -10.08 -18.91 -6.35
N ARG A 278 -8.92 -19.08 -7.00
CA ARG A 278 -7.61 -19.32 -6.36
C ARG A 278 -6.74 -18.07 -6.33
N SER A 279 -7.17 -16.95 -6.91
CA SER A 279 -6.43 -15.70 -6.84
C SER A 279 -6.37 -15.20 -5.40
N LEU A 280 -5.20 -14.68 -5.02
CA LEU A 280 -4.92 -14.22 -3.66
C LEU A 280 -4.62 -12.73 -3.66
N VAL A 281 -5.02 -12.07 -2.58
CA VAL A 281 -4.74 -10.66 -2.30
C VAL A 281 -4.15 -10.51 -0.91
N ILE A 282 -3.34 -9.46 -0.74
CA ILE A 282 -2.85 -8.97 0.53
C ILE A 282 -3.78 -7.84 0.98
N CYS A 283 -4.33 -7.97 2.18
CA CYS A 283 -5.22 -7.02 2.81
C CYS A 283 -4.52 -6.42 4.03
N PRO A 284 -3.95 -5.21 3.92
CA PRO A 284 -3.22 -4.61 5.02
C PRO A 284 -4.14 -3.88 6.02
N ASP A 285 -5.45 -4.09 5.96
CA ASP A 285 -6.50 -3.38 6.71
C ASP A 285 -6.28 -3.47 8.24
N LYS A 286 -6.10 -4.70 8.75
CA LYS A 286 -5.90 -4.99 10.16
C LYS A 286 -4.43 -5.07 10.54
N ARG A 287 -3.59 -5.64 9.67
CA ARG A 287 -2.15 -5.85 9.89
C ARG A 287 -1.37 -5.39 8.69
N GLY A 288 -0.29 -4.64 8.89
CA GLY A 288 0.55 -4.20 7.77
C GLY A 288 1.80 -3.46 8.23
N ASN A 289 2.60 -3.03 7.27
CA ASN A 289 3.79 -2.22 7.47
C ASN A 289 3.72 -0.91 6.70
N ILE A 290 4.87 -0.25 6.50
CA ILE A 290 4.97 1.02 5.78
C ILE A 290 4.52 0.94 4.31
N ALA A 291 4.53 -0.23 3.68
CA ALA A 291 4.24 -0.39 2.26
C ALA A 291 2.85 0.12 1.88
N ARG A 292 1.87 -0.04 2.78
CA ARG A 292 0.48 0.39 2.55
C ARG A 292 0.31 1.92 2.48
N PHE A 293 1.30 2.69 2.92
CA PHE A 293 1.29 4.16 2.94
C PHE A 293 2.09 4.77 1.78
N ILE A 294 2.66 3.95 0.89
CA ILE A 294 3.36 4.45 -0.30
C ILE A 294 2.32 4.70 -1.39
N ASN A 295 2.28 5.94 -1.89
CA ASN A 295 1.22 6.39 -2.80
C ASN A 295 1.36 5.85 -4.22
N GLY A 296 0.24 5.87 -4.94
CA GLY A 296 0.19 5.52 -6.35
C GLY A 296 0.36 6.74 -7.24
N ILE A 297 0.80 6.53 -8.48
CA ILE A 297 0.79 7.57 -9.51
C ILE A 297 -0.60 7.72 -10.16
N ASN A 298 -0.87 8.91 -10.70
CA ASN A 298 -1.98 9.10 -11.63
C ASN A 298 -1.60 8.51 -13.00
N ASN A 299 -2.27 7.44 -13.44
CA ASN A 299 -1.97 6.79 -14.72
C ASN A 299 -2.50 7.56 -15.94
N HIS A 300 -3.34 8.56 -15.74
CA HIS A 300 -4.08 9.30 -16.77
C HIS A 300 -3.39 10.61 -17.17
N THR A 301 -2.40 11.07 -16.40
CA THR A 301 -1.66 12.30 -16.69
C THR A 301 -0.18 12.02 -16.98
N PRO A 302 0.46 12.72 -17.95
CA PRO A 302 1.88 12.57 -18.21
C PRO A 302 2.76 12.88 -17.00
N ASP A 303 2.37 13.88 -16.20
CA ASP A 303 3.12 14.27 -15.01
C ASP A 303 2.98 13.27 -13.86
N GLY A 304 1.83 12.60 -13.72
CA GLY A 304 1.66 11.49 -12.78
C GLY A 304 2.66 10.38 -13.03
N LYS A 305 2.85 9.96 -14.28
CA LYS A 305 3.83 8.92 -14.65
C LYS A 305 5.28 9.32 -14.33
N LYS A 306 5.62 10.61 -14.40
CA LYS A 306 6.98 11.10 -14.06
C LYS A 306 7.30 11.00 -12.57
N LYS A 307 6.29 10.96 -11.70
CA LYS A 307 6.48 10.84 -10.24
C LYS A 307 6.98 9.46 -9.82
N GLN A 308 6.79 8.43 -10.65
CA GLN A 308 7.17 7.07 -10.31
C GLN A 308 8.67 6.95 -10.02
N ASN A 309 8.99 6.46 -8.82
CA ASN A 309 10.35 6.20 -8.36
C ASN A 309 10.49 4.86 -7.64
N VAL A 310 9.38 4.15 -7.42
CA VAL A 310 9.31 2.80 -6.89
C VAL A 310 8.57 1.89 -7.87
N LYS A 311 9.00 0.63 -7.93
CA LYS A 311 8.33 -0.46 -8.66
C LYS A 311 7.81 -1.49 -7.68
N CYS A 312 6.58 -1.92 -7.88
CA CYS A 312 5.99 -3.08 -7.22
C CYS A 312 6.21 -4.31 -8.10
N VAL A 313 6.81 -5.35 -7.53
CA VAL A 313 7.24 -6.52 -8.29
C VAL A 313 6.94 -7.80 -7.50
N ARG A 314 6.32 -8.78 -8.17
CA ARG A 314 6.00 -10.09 -7.60
C ARG A 314 7.11 -11.09 -7.94
N PHE A 315 7.51 -11.89 -6.95
CA PHE A 315 8.56 -12.90 -7.09
C PHE A 315 8.14 -14.22 -6.45
N ASP A 316 8.56 -15.31 -7.07
CA ASP A 316 8.63 -16.63 -6.45
C ASP A 316 9.88 -16.67 -5.55
N VAL A 317 9.67 -16.81 -4.24
CA VAL A 317 10.71 -17.00 -3.24
C VAL A 317 10.44 -18.32 -2.54
N ASN A 318 11.20 -19.36 -2.91
CA ASN A 318 11.09 -20.71 -2.36
C ASN A 318 9.69 -21.35 -2.53
N GLY A 319 9.01 -21.07 -3.64
CA GLY A 319 7.69 -21.61 -3.98
C GLY A 319 6.51 -20.76 -3.49
N GLU A 320 6.75 -19.71 -2.72
CA GLU A 320 5.74 -18.76 -2.25
C GLU A 320 5.83 -17.45 -3.03
N CYS A 321 4.68 -16.83 -3.33
CA CYS A 321 4.66 -15.49 -3.89
C CYS A 321 5.00 -14.46 -2.81
N ARG A 322 5.85 -13.49 -3.17
CA ARG A 322 6.19 -12.30 -2.37
C ARG A 322 6.08 -11.05 -3.23
N VAL A 323 5.65 -9.95 -2.63
CA VAL A 323 5.51 -8.65 -3.31
C VAL A 323 6.56 -7.69 -2.74
N LEU A 324 7.48 -7.22 -3.59
CA LEU A 324 8.57 -6.33 -3.22
C LEU A 324 8.36 -4.94 -3.80
N LEU A 325 8.60 -3.91 -3.00
CA LEU A 325 8.76 -2.54 -3.46
C LEU A 325 10.24 -2.22 -3.61
N ILE A 326 10.66 -1.84 -4.81
CA ILE A 326 12.06 -1.64 -5.19
C ILE A 326 12.23 -0.24 -5.81
N ALA A 327 13.27 0.48 -5.42
CA ALA A 327 13.61 1.76 -6.06
C ALA A 327 13.90 1.55 -7.55
N SER A 328 13.26 2.33 -8.43
CA SER A 328 13.41 2.22 -9.88
C SER A 328 14.36 3.25 -10.48
N ARG A 329 14.90 4.13 -9.63
CA ARG A 329 15.95 5.10 -9.88
C ARG A 329 16.53 5.55 -8.53
N ASP A 330 17.57 6.36 -8.56
CA ASP A 330 18.05 7.04 -7.36
C ASP A 330 16.96 8.01 -6.84
N ILE A 331 16.78 8.00 -5.51
CA ILE A 331 15.78 8.79 -4.77
C ILE A 331 16.53 9.67 -3.76
N PRO A 332 16.55 10.99 -3.93
CA PRO A 332 17.14 11.92 -2.97
C PRO A 332 16.32 12.01 -1.69
N LYS A 333 16.96 12.48 -0.61
CA LYS A 333 16.29 12.78 0.65
C LYS A 333 15.20 13.85 0.43
N GLY A 334 14.04 13.66 1.07
CA GLY A 334 12.85 14.50 0.99
C GLY A 334 11.94 14.15 -0.19
N GLU A 335 12.34 13.26 -1.10
CA GLU A 335 11.49 12.86 -2.21
C GLU A 335 10.45 11.84 -1.76
N ARG A 336 9.18 12.10 -2.08
CA ARG A 336 8.06 11.20 -1.81
C ARG A 336 8.10 9.97 -2.72
N LEU A 337 7.78 8.80 -2.18
CA LEU A 337 7.77 7.54 -2.90
C LEU A 337 6.42 7.35 -3.61
N TYR A 338 6.48 7.00 -4.89
CA TYR A 338 5.33 6.64 -5.70
C TYR A 338 5.61 5.39 -6.53
N TYR A 339 4.63 4.49 -6.59
CA TYR A 339 4.64 3.36 -7.54
C TYR A 339 3.37 3.31 -8.38
N ASP A 340 3.35 2.45 -9.38
CA ASP A 340 2.16 2.22 -10.18
C ASP A 340 1.25 1.18 -9.53
N TYR A 341 0.11 1.60 -8.98
CA TYR A 341 -0.90 0.69 -8.41
C TYR A 341 -1.47 -0.25 -9.47
N ASN A 342 -1.46 0.16 -10.74
CA ASN A 342 -1.99 -0.61 -11.87
C ASN A 342 -0.88 -1.26 -12.70
N GLY A 343 0.29 -1.53 -12.12
CA GLY A 343 1.45 -2.06 -12.83
C GLY A 343 1.27 -3.45 -13.47
N TYR A 344 0.16 -4.15 -13.17
CA TYR A 344 -0.20 -5.44 -13.77
C TYR A 344 -1.66 -5.46 -14.25
N GLU A 345 -2.60 -5.09 -13.36
CA GLU A 345 -4.04 -5.03 -13.65
C GLU A 345 -4.53 -3.58 -13.48
N ASN A 346 -5.42 -3.11 -14.37
CA ASN A 346 -6.03 -1.78 -14.28
C ASN A 346 -7.29 -1.79 -13.40
N GLU A 347 -7.16 -2.19 -12.14
CA GLU A 347 -8.30 -2.31 -11.21
C GLU A 347 -8.46 -1.09 -10.28
N TYR A 348 -7.42 -0.28 -10.10
CA TYR A 348 -7.43 0.82 -9.16
C TYR A 348 -7.72 2.16 -9.87
N PRO A 349 -8.77 2.90 -9.48
CA PRO A 349 -9.07 4.20 -10.06
C PRO A 349 -8.05 5.25 -9.61
N THR A 350 -7.23 5.76 -10.54
CA THR A 350 -6.17 6.74 -10.25
C THR A 350 -6.41 8.10 -10.89
N GLN A 351 -7.58 8.36 -11.48
CA GLN A 351 -7.89 9.62 -12.18
C GLN A 351 -7.76 10.84 -11.26
N HIS A 352 -8.08 10.67 -9.98
CA HIS A 352 -8.10 11.73 -8.98
C HIS A 352 -6.80 11.84 -8.17
N PHE A 353 -5.80 11.01 -8.47
CA PHE A 353 -4.51 11.09 -7.78
C PHE A 353 -3.80 12.39 -8.14
N VAL A 354 -3.16 13.00 -7.14
CA VAL A 354 -2.50 14.32 -7.21
C VAL A 354 -1.16 14.23 -7.92
#